data_AF-A0A5C4S8T4-F1
#
_entry.id   AF-A0A5C4S8T4-F1
#
_cell.length_a   1.000
_cell.length_b   1.000
_cell.length_c   1.000
_cell.angle_alpha   90.00
_cell.angle_beta   90.00
_cell.angle_gamma   90.00
#
_symmetry.space_group_name_H-M   'P 1'
#
loop_
_entity.id
_entity.type
_entity.pdbx_description
1 polymer ?
#
loop_
_entity_poly.entity_id
_entity_poly.type
_entity_poly.pdbx_seq_one_letter_code
_entity_poly.pdbx_strand_id
1 'polypeptide(L)'
;MLTKELLLRSVDEWNAAREANPDLRPDLCCAQLKGANLKGANLDWANLSEADLIEADLSNASLSEADLHKAFLWDANLSGANLSKSNLIYARLSGADLSGSNLFSANLSFAELDNANLSKTSLNWTYFNGADISGAKFTGAFAGHTLFGAVDLSKAIELETIRHVAPSTLGIDTIYASNGDMPDIFLRGCGLPDILIKSIHSLNPKASDYYSCFISHSSLDKVFVDQLYADLQEKGVRCYYAPHDLPIGAKTRPTLHEEIRNHDKLLLVLSEHSVKSGWVEDEVEHAFELEKERGTDVLFPIRLDAAVMDSKTGWASSVRTQRNIGDFTKWEEQDAYQKVFSRLLKDLKQ
;
A
#
# COMPACT_ATOMS: atom_id res chain seq x y z
N MET A 1 -26.50 21.86 -27.50
CA MET A 1 -25.06 21.55 -27.65
C MET A 1 -24.51 21.38 -26.25
N LEU A 2 -23.77 20.31 -25.98
CA LEU A 2 -23.08 20.15 -24.71
C LEU A 2 -21.86 21.07 -24.74
N THR A 3 -21.85 22.11 -23.91
CA THR A 3 -20.77 23.09 -23.84
C THR A 3 -20.27 23.23 -22.41
N LYS A 4 -19.05 23.74 -22.23
CA LYS A 4 -18.50 24.00 -20.89
C LYS A 4 -19.38 24.97 -20.09
N GLU A 5 -20.07 25.91 -20.73
CA GLU A 5 -20.96 26.85 -20.05
C GLU A 5 -22.18 26.14 -19.46
N LEU A 6 -22.73 25.13 -20.15
CA LEU A 6 -23.80 24.31 -19.60
C LEU A 6 -23.31 23.51 -18.38
N LEU A 7 -22.14 22.88 -18.52
CA LEU A 7 -21.52 22.08 -17.46
C LEU A 7 -21.26 22.91 -16.20
N LEU A 8 -20.67 24.11 -16.36
CA LEU A 8 -20.38 25.02 -15.26
C LEU A 8 -21.64 25.64 -14.64
N ARG A 9 -22.73 25.75 -15.41
CA ARG A 9 -23.99 26.27 -14.91
C ARG A 9 -24.72 25.25 -14.04
N SER A 10 -24.80 24.00 -14.49
CA SER A 10 -25.53 22.94 -13.79
C SER A 10 -25.11 21.55 -14.27
N VAL A 11 -24.57 20.76 -13.34
CA VAL A 11 -24.28 19.33 -13.56
C VAL A 11 -25.56 18.53 -13.81
N ASP A 12 -26.68 18.91 -13.18
CA ASP A 12 -27.97 18.22 -13.38
C ASP A 12 -28.51 18.43 -14.80
N GLU A 13 -28.46 19.66 -15.30
CA GLU A 13 -28.88 19.97 -16.68
C GLU A 13 -27.94 19.34 -17.69
N TRP A 14 -26.64 19.32 -17.39
CA TRP A 14 -25.64 18.60 -18.19
C TRP A 14 -25.96 17.10 -18.26
N ASN A 15 -26.20 16.46 -17.11
CA ASN A 15 -26.51 15.04 -17.03
C ASN A 15 -27.82 14.71 -17.74
N ALA A 16 -28.88 15.52 -17.58
CA ALA A 16 -30.13 15.34 -18.33
C ALA A 16 -29.91 15.46 -19.86
N ALA A 17 -29.04 16.38 -20.29
CA ALA A 17 -28.68 16.52 -21.69
C ALA A 17 -27.83 15.34 -22.20
N ARG A 18 -26.98 14.75 -21.36
CA ARG A 18 -26.24 13.50 -21.65
C ARG A 18 -27.17 12.31 -21.77
N GLU A 19 -28.13 12.16 -20.87
CA GLU A 19 -29.13 11.09 -20.92
C GLU A 19 -29.99 11.17 -22.19
N ALA A 20 -30.38 12.38 -22.59
CA ALA A 20 -31.10 12.59 -23.85
C ALA A 20 -30.24 12.36 -25.10
N ASN A 21 -28.90 12.37 -24.98
CA ASN A 21 -27.94 12.25 -26.09
C ASN A 21 -26.74 11.36 -25.70
N PRO A 22 -26.94 10.05 -25.47
CA PRO A 22 -25.93 9.17 -24.89
C PRO A 22 -24.70 9.01 -25.80
N ASP A 23 -24.90 9.01 -27.12
CA ASP A 23 -23.84 8.83 -28.11
C ASP A 23 -23.04 10.11 -28.39
N LEU A 24 -23.46 11.26 -27.84
CA LEU A 24 -22.70 12.49 -28.03
C LEU A 24 -21.36 12.38 -27.33
N ARG A 25 -20.29 12.84 -27.99
CA ARG A 25 -18.97 12.97 -27.40
C ARG A 25 -18.71 14.45 -27.13
N PRO A 26 -18.82 14.92 -25.88
CA PRO A 26 -18.59 16.32 -25.59
C PRO A 26 -17.15 16.71 -25.91
N ASP A 27 -16.97 17.86 -26.55
CA ASP A 27 -15.64 18.45 -26.75
C ASP A 27 -15.43 19.57 -25.74
N LEU A 28 -14.54 19.30 -24.78
CA LEU A 28 -14.13 20.18 -23.69
C LEU A 28 -12.60 20.36 -23.71
N CYS A 29 -11.97 20.16 -24.87
CA CYS A 29 -10.54 20.39 -25.07
C CYS A 29 -10.16 21.80 -24.64
N CYS A 30 -9.09 21.92 -23.86
CA CYS A 30 -8.59 23.18 -23.31
C CYS A 30 -9.62 23.96 -22.46
N ALA A 31 -10.71 23.32 -22.01
CA ALA A 31 -11.73 24.00 -21.22
C ALA A 31 -11.13 24.51 -19.91
N GLN A 32 -11.56 25.71 -19.50
CA GLN A 32 -11.15 26.34 -18.26
C GLN A 32 -12.16 25.96 -17.18
N LEU A 33 -11.83 24.94 -16.39
CA LEU A 33 -12.69 24.28 -15.40
C LEU A 33 -12.02 24.26 -14.00
N LYS A 34 -10.99 25.11 -13.79
CA LYS A 34 -10.32 25.25 -12.50
C LYS A 34 -11.32 25.52 -11.37
N GLY A 35 -11.25 24.72 -10.31
CA GLY A 35 -12.11 24.81 -9.13
C GLY A 35 -13.59 24.53 -9.40
N ALA A 36 -13.94 23.98 -10.57
CA ALA A 36 -15.33 23.71 -10.91
C ALA A 36 -15.89 22.57 -10.04
N ASN A 37 -17.16 22.71 -9.64
CA ASN A 37 -17.90 21.61 -9.04
C ASN A 37 -18.54 20.77 -10.15
N LEU A 38 -17.91 19.64 -10.45
CA LEU A 38 -18.28 18.67 -11.47
C LEU A 38 -18.69 17.31 -10.85
N LYS A 39 -19.04 17.33 -9.56
CA LYS A 39 -19.38 16.15 -8.78
C LYS A 39 -20.52 15.37 -9.45
N GLY A 40 -20.29 14.09 -9.73
CA GLY A 40 -21.27 13.23 -10.39
C GLY A 40 -21.58 13.58 -11.85
N ALA A 41 -20.79 14.43 -12.50
CA ALA A 41 -21.00 14.76 -13.90
C ALA A 41 -20.75 13.54 -14.80
N ASN A 42 -21.62 13.34 -15.79
CA ASN A 42 -21.42 12.37 -16.87
C ASN A 42 -20.55 13.00 -17.96
N LEU A 43 -19.24 12.75 -17.87
CA LEU A 43 -18.20 13.14 -18.80
C LEU A 43 -17.70 11.93 -19.63
N ASP A 44 -18.49 10.86 -19.74
CA ASP A 44 -18.12 9.69 -20.53
C ASP A 44 -17.83 10.08 -21.98
N TRP A 45 -16.77 9.52 -22.55
CA TRP A 45 -16.26 9.82 -23.90
C TRP A 45 -15.94 11.29 -24.18
N ALA A 46 -15.90 12.16 -23.16
CA ALA A 46 -15.57 13.56 -23.35
C ALA A 46 -14.09 13.73 -23.75
N ASN A 47 -13.84 14.64 -24.68
CA ASN A 47 -12.51 15.15 -24.92
C ASN A 47 -12.20 16.25 -23.90
N LEU A 48 -11.38 15.95 -22.90
CA LEU A 48 -10.87 16.85 -21.87
C LEU A 48 -9.35 17.06 -22.02
N SER A 49 -8.79 16.77 -23.21
CA SER A 49 -7.37 16.96 -23.45
C SER A 49 -6.97 18.41 -23.19
N GLU A 50 -5.84 18.59 -22.49
CA GLU A 50 -5.30 19.90 -22.08
C GLU A 50 -6.29 20.79 -21.29
N ALA A 51 -7.39 20.25 -20.76
CA ALA A 51 -8.33 20.99 -19.93
C ALA A 51 -7.67 21.39 -18.59
N ASP A 52 -8.02 22.58 -18.11
CA ASP A 52 -7.64 23.04 -16.77
C ASP A 52 -8.70 22.60 -15.77
N LEU A 53 -8.41 21.55 -15.00
CA LEU A 53 -9.25 20.94 -13.97
C LEU A 53 -8.59 21.03 -12.58
N ILE A 54 -7.66 21.98 -12.41
CA ILE A 54 -6.95 22.19 -11.14
C ILE A 54 -7.98 22.44 -10.02
N GLU A 55 -7.82 21.78 -8.88
CA GLU A 55 -8.72 21.91 -7.71
C GLU A 55 -10.22 21.61 -8.02
N ALA A 56 -10.56 21.00 -9.16
CA ALA A 56 -11.94 20.68 -9.51
C ALA A 56 -12.48 19.52 -8.66
N ASP A 57 -13.76 19.57 -8.30
CA ASP A 57 -14.46 18.45 -7.67
C ASP A 57 -15.09 17.57 -8.75
N LEU A 58 -14.44 16.45 -9.07
CA LEU A 58 -14.90 15.40 -9.97
C LEU A 58 -15.34 14.14 -9.18
N SER A 59 -15.62 14.27 -7.88
CA SER A 59 -15.96 13.12 -7.06
C SER A 59 -17.21 12.42 -7.61
N ASN A 60 -17.15 11.09 -7.72
CA ASN A 60 -18.19 10.24 -8.31
C ASN A 60 -18.58 10.59 -9.76
N ALA A 61 -17.80 11.40 -10.48
CA ALA A 61 -18.06 11.68 -11.89
C ALA A 61 -17.82 10.42 -12.75
N SER A 62 -18.54 10.32 -13.86
CA SER A 62 -18.30 9.29 -14.87
C SER A 62 -17.41 9.87 -15.97
N LEU A 63 -16.22 9.30 -16.14
CA LEU A 63 -15.17 9.69 -17.09
C LEU A 63 -14.73 8.47 -17.92
N SER A 64 -15.64 7.50 -18.11
CA SER A 64 -15.34 6.27 -18.82
C SER A 64 -14.98 6.60 -20.27
N GLU A 65 -13.86 6.05 -20.74
CA GLU A 65 -13.34 6.27 -22.10
C GLU A 65 -13.11 7.77 -22.43
N ALA A 66 -13.02 8.65 -21.42
CA ALA A 66 -12.69 10.06 -21.62
C ALA A 66 -11.22 10.25 -22.02
N ASP A 67 -10.94 11.27 -22.81
CA ASP A 67 -9.59 11.68 -23.16
C ASP A 67 -9.13 12.83 -22.26
N LEU A 68 -8.24 12.54 -21.31
CA LEU A 68 -7.63 13.48 -20.37
C LEU A 68 -6.13 13.68 -20.70
N HIS A 69 -5.73 13.43 -21.95
CA HIS A 69 -4.34 13.64 -22.38
C HIS A 69 -3.85 15.04 -22.01
N LYS A 70 -2.75 15.12 -21.24
CA LYS A 70 -2.16 16.38 -20.76
C LYS A 70 -3.11 17.29 -19.96
N ALA A 71 -4.22 16.79 -19.43
CA ALA A 71 -5.10 17.59 -18.58
C ALA A 71 -4.39 18.01 -17.28
N PHE A 72 -4.71 19.20 -16.78
CA PHE A 72 -4.19 19.72 -15.51
C PHE A 72 -5.18 19.37 -14.39
N LEU A 73 -4.81 18.45 -13.51
CA LEU A 73 -5.64 17.89 -12.44
C LEU A 73 -4.98 18.02 -11.06
N TRP A 74 -4.03 18.94 -10.89
CA TRP A 74 -3.38 19.19 -9.60
C TRP A 74 -4.43 19.45 -8.51
N ASP A 75 -4.30 18.74 -7.39
CA ASP A 75 -5.20 18.79 -6.24
C ASP A 75 -6.69 18.58 -6.58
N ALA A 76 -7.02 17.97 -7.72
CA ALA A 76 -8.39 17.65 -8.08
C ALA A 76 -8.94 16.50 -7.23
N ASN A 77 -10.23 16.56 -6.91
CA ASN A 77 -10.92 15.47 -6.21
C ASN A 77 -11.58 14.53 -7.22
N LEU A 78 -11.00 13.36 -7.45
CA LEU A 78 -11.50 12.27 -8.30
C LEU A 78 -12.02 11.08 -7.46
N SER A 79 -12.30 11.28 -6.17
CA SER A 79 -12.71 10.20 -5.27
C SER A 79 -13.98 9.52 -5.78
N GLY A 80 -13.96 8.19 -5.89
CA GLY A 80 -15.06 7.39 -6.42
C GLY A 80 -15.39 7.60 -7.91
N ALA A 81 -14.59 8.38 -8.66
CA ALA A 81 -14.84 8.62 -10.08
C ALA A 81 -14.63 7.34 -10.91
N ASN A 82 -15.38 7.20 -12.00
CA ASN A 82 -15.19 6.12 -12.96
C ASN A 82 -14.30 6.58 -14.12
N LEU A 83 -13.01 6.24 -14.08
CA LEU A 83 -12.01 6.53 -15.12
C LEU A 83 -11.72 5.30 -15.99
N SER A 84 -12.64 4.33 -16.08
CA SER A 84 -12.38 3.11 -16.82
C SER A 84 -12.04 3.40 -18.28
N LYS A 85 -10.92 2.84 -18.77
CA LYS A 85 -10.41 3.00 -20.13
C LYS A 85 -10.12 4.45 -20.55
N SER A 86 -10.00 5.39 -19.60
CA SER A 86 -9.65 6.77 -19.92
C SER A 86 -8.20 6.88 -20.38
N ASN A 87 -7.92 7.86 -21.22
CA ASN A 87 -6.56 8.23 -21.60
C ASN A 87 -6.06 9.36 -20.69
N LEU A 88 -5.11 9.07 -19.80
CA LEU A 88 -4.49 10.03 -18.88
C LEU A 88 -3.00 10.22 -19.19
N ILE A 89 -2.57 9.93 -20.43
CA ILE A 89 -1.16 10.06 -20.81
C ILE A 89 -0.70 11.52 -20.64
N TYR A 90 0.40 11.73 -19.92
CA TYR A 90 0.92 13.05 -19.52
C TYR A 90 -0.03 13.93 -18.69
N ALA A 91 -1.11 13.38 -18.12
CA ALA A 91 -1.96 14.15 -17.22
C ALA A 91 -1.20 14.53 -15.94
N ARG A 92 -1.49 15.73 -15.41
CA ARG A 92 -0.83 16.25 -14.20
C ARG A 92 -1.74 16.09 -13.00
N LEU A 93 -1.51 15.08 -12.19
CA LEU A 93 -2.36 14.62 -11.08
C LEU A 93 -1.67 14.77 -9.71
N SER A 94 -0.60 15.58 -9.60
CA SER A 94 0.10 15.73 -8.32
C SER A 94 -0.88 16.18 -7.23
N GLY A 95 -0.87 15.50 -6.09
CA GLY A 95 -1.78 15.75 -4.97
C GLY A 95 -3.25 15.38 -5.18
N ALA A 96 -3.64 14.87 -6.36
CA ALA A 96 -5.04 14.53 -6.65
C ALA A 96 -5.56 13.39 -5.77
N ASP A 97 -6.85 13.45 -5.40
CA ASP A 97 -7.51 12.38 -4.66
C ASP A 97 -8.23 11.42 -5.61
N LEU A 98 -7.64 10.26 -5.91
CA LEU A 98 -8.25 9.20 -6.70
C LEU A 98 -8.83 8.07 -5.84
N SER A 99 -9.04 8.31 -4.53
CA SER A 99 -9.43 7.23 -3.62
C SER A 99 -10.76 6.58 -4.01
N GLY A 100 -10.79 5.25 -4.02
CA GLY A 100 -11.97 4.47 -4.41
C GLY A 100 -12.39 4.60 -5.88
N SER A 101 -11.62 5.30 -6.72
CA SER A 101 -11.92 5.42 -8.15
C SER A 101 -11.73 4.10 -8.90
N ASN A 102 -12.29 4.04 -10.11
CA ASN A 102 -12.11 2.92 -11.03
C ASN A 102 -11.18 3.30 -12.19
N LEU A 103 -9.95 2.81 -12.20
CA LEU A 103 -8.97 3.00 -13.27
C LEU A 103 -8.86 1.77 -14.20
N PHE A 104 -9.89 0.90 -14.22
CA PHE A 104 -9.87 -0.31 -15.04
C PHE A 104 -9.45 0.00 -16.48
N SER A 105 -8.35 -0.58 -16.96
CA SER A 105 -7.83 -0.38 -18.32
C SER A 105 -7.47 1.08 -18.68
N ALA A 106 -7.35 1.97 -17.70
CA ALA A 106 -6.93 3.36 -17.92
C ALA A 106 -5.43 3.44 -18.25
N ASN A 107 -5.05 4.44 -19.06
CA ASN A 107 -3.66 4.66 -19.44
C ASN A 107 -3.10 5.89 -18.73
N LEU A 108 -2.28 5.69 -17.70
CA LEU A 108 -1.58 6.71 -16.91
C LEU A 108 -0.10 6.83 -17.30
N SER A 109 0.29 6.37 -18.51
CA SER A 109 1.69 6.44 -18.91
C SER A 109 2.19 7.89 -18.91
N PHE A 110 3.34 8.12 -18.29
CA PHE A 110 3.95 9.45 -18.11
C PHE A 110 3.09 10.48 -17.36
N ALA A 111 2.08 10.05 -16.62
CA ALA A 111 1.32 10.93 -15.75
C ALA A 111 2.15 11.34 -14.52
N GLU A 112 1.94 12.57 -14.04
CA GLU A 112 2.53 13.08 -12.79
C GLU A 112 1.56 12.75 -11.65
N LEU A 113 1.81 11.68 -10.88
CA LEU A 113 0.97 11.21 -9.76
C LEU A 113 1.64 11.44 -8.40
N ASP A 114 2.66 12.31 -8.32
CA ASP A 114 3.38 12.50 -7.08
C ASP A 114 2.43 12.99 -5.98
N ASN A 115 2.53 12.37 -4.81
CA ASN A 115 1.65 12.60 -3.66
C ASN A 115 0.14 12.35 -3.89
N ALA A 116 -0.25 11.73 -5.01
CA ALA A 116 -1.65 11.39 -5.28
C ALA A 116 -2.17 10.28 -4.34
N ASN A 117 -3.47 10.29 -4.07
CA ASN A 117 -4.12 9.27 -3.25
C ASN A 117 -4.82 8.22 -4.13
N LEU A 118 -4.23 7.03 -4.25
CA LEU A 118 -4.78 5.87 -4.98
C LEU A 118 -5.35 4.81 -4.01
N SER A 119 -5.71 5.21 -2.79
CA SER A 119 -6.25 4.29 -1.79
C SER A 119 -7.55 3.65 -2.27
N LYS A 120 -7.68 2.33 -2.14
CA LYS A 120 -8.87 1.55 -2.53
C LYS A 120 -9.25 1.65 -4.02
N THR A 121 -8.36 2.15 -4.86
CA THR A 121 -8.58 2.29 -6.30
C THR A 121 -8.51 0.94 -7.02
N SER A 122 -9.33 0.74 -8.05
CA SER A 122 -9.22 -0.42 -8.94
C SER A 122 -8.21 -0.13 -10.06
N LEU A 123 -7.05 -0.79 -10.01
CA LEU A 123 -5.92 -0.64 -10.94
C LEU A 123 -5.83 -1.77 -11.98
N ASN A 124 -6.87 -2.59 -12.08
CA ASN A 124 -6.88 -3.73 -12.99
C ASN A 124 -6.67 -3.28 -14.44
N TRP A 125 -5.69 -3.86 -15.13
CA TRP A 125 -5.32 -3.48 -16.51
C TRP A 125 -4.83 -2.04 -16.68
N THR A 126 -4.51 -1.33 -15.60
CA THR A 126 -3.99 0.05 -15.67
C THR A 126 -2.53 0.08 -16.11
N TYR A 127 -2.16 1.09 -16.92
CA TYR A 127 -0.80 1.28 -17.41
C TYR A 127 -0.11 2.47 -16.72
N PHE A 128 0.99 2.24 -16.02
CA PHE A 128 1.78 3.27 -15.34
C PHE A 128 3.11 3.61 -16.05
N ASN A 129 3.31 3.21 -17.30
CA ASN A 129 4.63 3.34 -17.96
C ASN A 129 5.23 4.75 -17.84
N GLY A 130 6.35 4.90 -17.13
CA GLY A 130 7.03 6.19 -16.97
C GLY A 130 6.29 7.22 -16.12
N ALA A 131 5.23 6.84 -15.40
CA ALA A 131 4.53 7.73 -14.49
C ALA A 131 5.40 8.08 -13.26
N ASP A 132 5.30 9.31 -12.78
CA ASP A 132 5.87 9.67 -11.49
C ASP A 132 4.90 9.32 -10.37
N ILE A 133 5.21 8.28 -9.60
CA ILE A 133 4.38 7.79 -8.50
C ILE A 133 5.00 8.08 -7.12
N SER A 134 5.93 9.05 -7.05
CA SER A 134 6.63 9.40 -5.83
C SER A 134 5.68 9.90 -4.75
N GLY A 135 5.63 9.25 -3.58
CA GLY A 135 4.71 9.59 -2.50
C GLY A 135 3.24 9.23 -2.76
N ALA A 136 2.92 8.59 -3.90
CA ALA A 136 1.56 8.15 -4.18
C ALA A 136 1.14 7.03 -3.20
N LYS A 137 -0.06 7.13 -2.65
CA LYS A 137 -0.57 6.20 -1.62
C LYS A 137 -1.41 5.09 -2.25
N PHE A 138 -1.04 3.84 -2.03
CA PHE A 138 -1.72 2.68 -2.61
C PHE A 138 -2.57 1.88 -1.60
N THR A 139 -2.89 2.47 -0.44
CA THR A 139 -3.59 1.82 0.68
C THR A 139 -4.80 1.00 0.23
N GLY A 140 -4.70 -0.32 0.27
CA GLY A 140 -5.78 -1.24 -0.07
C GLY A 140 -6.28 -1.16 -1.53
N ALA A 141 -5.45 -0.67 -2.46
CA ALA A 141 -5.76 -0.70 -3.89
C ALA A 141 -5.85 -2.14 -4.42
N PHE A 142 -6.53 -2.32 -5.54
CA PHE A 142 -6.72 -3.63 -6.18
C PHE A 142 -5.98 -3.68 -7.52
N ALA A 143 -4.98 -4.54 -7.65
CA ALA A 143 -4.16 -4.65 -8.85
C ALA A 143 -4.27 -6.03 -9.51
N GLY A 144 -4.16 -6.06 -10.83
CA GLY A 144 -4.28 -7.28 -11.61
C GLY A 144 -4.08 -6.97 -13.07
N HIS A 145 -3.11 -7.62 -13.72
CA HIS A 145 -2.68 -7.22 -15.08
C HIS A 145 -2.26 -5.74 -15.19
N THR A 146 -1.92 -5.11 -14.07
CA THR A 146 -1.42 -3.73 -14.01
C THR A 146 0.01 -3.71 -14.53
N LEU A 147 0.39 -2.68 -15.27
CA LEU A 147 1.73 -2.56 -15.85
C LEU A 147 2.52 -1.47 -15.13
N PHE A 148 3.53 -1.90 -14.36
CA PHE A 148 4.54 -1.05 -13.72
C PHE A 148 5.84 -1.11 -14.53
N GLY A 149 6.00 -0.17 -15.46
CA GLY A 149 7.16 -0.08 -16.36
C GLY A 149 7.80 1.30 -16.28
N ALA A 150 9.13 1.37 -16.28
CA ALA A 150 9.89 2.61 -16.14
C ALA A 150 9.42 3.53 -14.98
N VAL A 151 8.98 2.96 -13.85
CA VAL A 151 8.56 3.71 -12.66
C VAL A 151 9.50 3.46 -11.47
N ASP A 152 9.56 4.41 -10.53
CA ASP A 152 10.25 4.23 -9.25
C ASP A 152 9.22 3.89 -8.17
N LEU A 153 9.14 2.60 -7.80
CA LEU A 153 8.23 2.09 -6.78
C LEU A 153 8.77 2.29 -5.36
N SER A 154 10.07 2.59 -5.19
CA SER A 154 10.66 2.74 -3.85
C SER A 154 10.11 3.93 -3.06
N LYS A 155 9.50 4.88 -3.78
CA LYS A 155 8.90 6.09 -3.21
C LYS A 155 7.38 6.00 -3.05
N ALA A 156 6.74 4.95 -3.55
CA ALA A 156 5.32 4.75 -3.38
C ALA A 156 5.03 4.31 -1.93
N ILE A 157 3.89 4.72 -1.40
CA ILE A 157 3.50 4.49 -0.02
C ILE A 157 2.53 3.31 0.05
N GLU A 158 2.81 2.37 0.98
CA GLU A 158 1.96 1.22 1.31
C GLU A 158 1.70 0.25 0.14
N LEU A 159 2.72 0.02 -0.71
CA LEU A 159 2.65 -0.97 -1.80
C LEU A 159 2.32 -2.38 -1.29
N GLU A 160 2.75 -2.72 -0.08
CA GLU A 160 2.48 -3.98 0.60
C GLU A 160 0.99 -4.23 0.87
N THR A 161 0.17 -3.17 0.87
CA THR A 161 -1.27 -3.27 1.11
C THR A 161 -2.09 -3.54 -0.16
N ILE A 162 -1.44 -3.50 -1.33
CA ILE A 162 -2.10 -3.76 -2.61
C ILE A 162 -2.61 -5.20 -2.64
N ARG A 163 -3.90 -5.35 -2.94
CA ARG A 163 -4.55 -6.64 -3.12
C ARG A 163 -4.43 -7.06 -4.58
N HIS A 164 -3.61 -8.06 -4.82
CA HIS A 164 -3.43 -8.62 -6.15
C HIS A 164 -4.50 -9.67 -6.47
N VAL A 165 -5.35 -9.39 -7.45
CA VAL A 165 -6.35 -10.36 -7.97
C VAL A 165 -5.80 -11.19 -9.12
N ALA A 166 -4.70 -10.75 -9.72
CA ALA A 166 -3.91 -11.44 -10.73
C ALA A 166 -2.48 -10.87 -10.76
N PRO A 167 -1.49 -11.59 -11.36
CA PRO A 167 -0.15 -11.05 -11.52
C PRO A 167 -0.13 -9.74 -12.31
N SER A 168 0.65 -8.78 -11.81
CA SER A 168 0.97 -7.52 -12.49
C SER A 168 2.34 -7.62 -13.18
N THR A 169 2.55 -6.81 -14.21
CA THR A 169 3.80 -6.81 -14.97
C THR A 169 4.77 -5.80 -14.36
N LEU A 170 5.99 -6.24 -14.07
CA LEU A 170 7.07 -5.40 -13.58
C LEU A 170 8.18 -5.31 -14.64
N GLY A 171 8.53 -4.09 -15.06
CA GLY A 171 9.65 -3.86 -15.98
C GLY A 171 11.00 -4.04 -15.29
N ILE A 172 12.01 -4.50 -16.02
CA ILE A 172 13.39 -4.56 -15.48
C ILE A 172 13.93 -3.16 -15.18
N ASP A 173 13.52 -2.16 -15.97
CA ASP A 173 13.77 -0.75 -15.73
C ASP A 173 13.22 -0.28 -14.38
N THR A 174 12.04 -0.74 -14.00
CA THR A 174 11.35 -0.43 -12.74
C THR A 174 12.09 -1.03 -11.57
N ILE A 175 12.59 -2.26 -11.71
CA ILE A 175 13.44 -2.91 -10.70
C ILE A 175 14.69 -2.07 -10.42
N TYR A 176 15.38 -1.58 -11.47
CA TYR A 176 16.56 -0.74 -11.32
C TYR A 176 16.23 0.66 -10.80
N ALA A 177 15.15 1.29 -11.29
CA ALA A 177 14.71 2.60 -10.85
C ALA A 177 14.34 2.60 -9.36
N SER A 178 13.73 1.52 -8.89
CA SER A 178 13.39 1.30 -7.48
C SER A 178 14.57 0.80 -6.65
N ASN A 179 15.75 0.61 -7.27
CA ASN A 179 16.94 0.07 -6.61
C ASN A 179 16.66 -1.23 -5.84
N GLY A 180 15.76 -2.08 -6.35
CA GLY A 180 15.30 -3.30 -5.67
C GLY A 180 14.47 -3.10 -4.39
N ASP A 181 14.21 -1.86 -3.98
CA ASP A 181 13.50 -1.51 -2.74
C ASP A 181 11.97 -1.54 -2.96
N MET A 182 11.42 -2.75 -2.93
CA MET A 182 9.98 -3.01 -3.07
C MET A 182 9.55 -4.10 -2.09
N PRO A 183 8.33 -4.03 -1.53
CA PRO A 183 7.87 -5.06 -0.61
C PRO A 183 7.78 -6.46 -1.22
N ASP A 184 8.22 -7.48 -0.47
CA ASP A 184 8.19 -8.87 -0.93
C ASP A 184 6.78 -9.32 -1.28
N ILE A 185 5.77 -8.91 -0.51
CA ILE A 185 4.36 -9.24 -0.77
C ILE A 185 3.86 -8.62 -2.09
N PHE A 186 4.27 -7.40 -2.41
CA PHE A 186 3.97 -6.76 -3.69
C PHE A 186 4.63 -7.51 -4.86
N LEU A 187 5.91 -7.87 -4.71
CA LEU A 187 6.65 -8.63 -5.73
C LEU A 187 6.01 -10.03 -5.95
N ARG A 188 5.61 -10.72 -4.88
CA ARG A 188 4.85 -11.99 -4.98
C ARG A 188 3.49 -11.78 -5.64
N GLY A 189 2.80 -10.68 -5.31
CA GLY A 189 1.55 -10.27 -5.96
C GLY A 189 1.72 -10.01 -7.47
N CYS A 190 2.91 -9.58 -7.89
CA CYS A 190 3.29 -9.49 -9.30
C CYS A 190 3.66 -10.86 -9.93
N GLY A 191 3.58 -11.96 -9.17
CA GLY A 191 3.87 -13.31 -9.64
C GLY A 191 5.34 -13.69 -9.63
N LEU A 192 6.21 -12.92 -8.97
CA LEU A 192 7.64 -13.23 -8.92
C LEU A 192 7.92 -14.36 -7.90
N PRO A 193 8.71 -15.38 -8.27
CA PRO A 193 9.14 -16.41 -7.33
C PRO A 193 10.21 -15.88 -6.36
N ASP A 194 10.29 -16.46 -5.16
CA ASP A 194 11.21 -16.01 -4.09
C ASP A 194 12.69 -15.94 -4.54
N ILE A 195 13.13 -16.83 -5.44
CA ILE A 195 14.50 -16.80 -5.96
C ILE A 195 14.81 -15.52 -6.74
N LEU A 196 13.82 -15.00 -7.48
CA LEU A 196 13.95 -13.76 -8.22
C LEU A 196 13.84 -12.56 -7.29
N ILE A 197 12.94 -12.63 -6.29
CA ILE A 197 12.81 -11.59 -5.25
C ILE A 197 14.14 -11.39 -4.52
N LYS A 198 14.80 -12.48 -4.10
CA LYS A 198 16.15 -12.41 -3.48
C LYS A 198 17.18 -11.72 -4.40
N SER A 199 17.12 -12.03 -5.69
CA SER A 199 18.02 -11.43 -6.68
C SER A 199 17.74 -9.93 -6.88
N ILE A 200 16.47 -9.53 -6.86
CA ILE A 200 16.06 -8.11 -6.93
C ILE A 200 16.60 -7.34 -5.74
N HIS A 201 16.46 -7.88 -4.53
CA HIS A 201 16.98 -7.23 -3.32
C HIS A 201 18.50 -7.09 -3.34
N SER A 202 19.23 -8.03 -3.93
CA SER A 202 20.68 -7.91 -4.06
C SER A 202 21.15 -6.70 -4.89
N LEU A 203 20.25 -6.09 -5.68
CA LEU A 203 20.54 -4.85 -6.43
C LEU A 203 20.61 -3.62 -5.53
N ASN A 204 19.97 -3.66 -4.36
CA ASN A 204 20.05 -2.57 -3.40
C ASN A 204 21.34 -2.73 -2.59
N PRO A 205 22.36 -1.87 -2.72
CA PRO A 205 23.53 -1.92 -1.84
C PRO A 205 23.20 -1.58 -0.37
N LYS A 206 21.96 -1.09 -0.11
CA LYS A 206 21.37 -0.95 1.22
C LYS A 206 20.39 -2.08 1.57
N ALA A 207 20.10 -3.05 0.68
CA ALA A 207 19.31 -4.23 1.05
C ALA A 207 20.04 -4.87 2.21
N SER A 208 19.36 -4.78 3.34
CA SER A 208 20.06 -4.53 4.56
C SER A 208 20.88 -5.74 4.98
N ASP A 209 21.93 -5.50 5.75
CA ASP A 209 22.54 -6.48 6.66
C ASP A 209 21.50 -7.24 7.51
N TYR A 210 20.19 -6.92 7.46
CA TYR A 210 19.10 -7.48 8.25
C TYR A 210 18.06 -8.26 7.43
N TYR A 211 17.49 -9.27 8.05
CA TYR A 211 16.33 -10.01 7.55
C TYR A 211 15.07 -9.15 7.51
N SER A 212 14.14 -9.46 6.60
CA SER A 212 12.80 -8.84 6.64
C SER A 212 12.02 -9.32 7.87
N CYS A 213 11.15 -8.48 8.43
CA CYS A 213 10.39 -8.83 9.62
C CYS A 213 8.92 -8.40 9.56
N PHE A 214 8.05 -9.22 10.12
CA PHE A 214 6.65 -8.89 10.36
C PHE A 214 6.44 -8.67 11.86
N ILE A 215 5.86 -7.54 12.28
CA ILE A 215 5.56 -7.23 13.67
C ILE A 215 4.11 -7.64 13.95
N SER A 216 3.94 -8.68 14.76
CA SER A 216 2.62 -9.08 15.26
C SER A 216 2.37 -8.50 16.64
N HIS A 217 1.22 -7.86 16.83
CA HIS A 217 0.91 -7.11 18.04
C HIS A 217 -0.60 -6.99 18.30
N SER A 218 -0.96 -6.65 19.54
CA SER A 218 -2.31 -6.21 19.87
C SER A 218 -2.54 -4.77 19.39
N SER A 219 -3.75 -4.44 18.92
CA SER A 219 -4.11 -3.06 18.55
C SER A 219 -3.97 -2.07 19.71
N LEU A 220 -3.96 -2.55 20.96
CA LEU A 220 -3.74 -1.73 22.16
C LEU A 220 -2.26 -1.33 22.35
N ASP A 221 -1.33 -2.00 21.68
CA ASP A 221 0.12 -1.73 21.78
C ASP A 221 0.62 -0.81 20.65
N LYS A 222 -0.30 -0.18 19.89
CA LYS A 222 0.01 0.60 18.68
C LYS A 222 1.11 1.64 18.91
N VAL A 223 1.07 2.36 20.03
CA VAL A 223 2.02 3.47 20.30
C VAL A 223 3.47 2.97 20.28
N PHE A 224 3.74 1.84 20.94
CA PHE A 224 5.06 1.23 20.95
C PHE A 224 5.43 0.70 19.55
N VAL A 225 4.48 0.06 18.86
CA VAL A 225 4.74 -0.55 17.55
C VAL A 225 5.04 0.49 16.48
N ASP A 226 4.32 1.61 16.48
CA ASP A 226 4.59 2.72 15.55
C ASP A 226 6.01 3.27 15.74
N GLN A 227 6.46 3.41 16.99
CA GLN A 227 7.82 3.83 17.31
C GLN A 227 8.86 2.79 16.86
N LEU A 228 8.67 1.52 17.24
CA LEU A 228 9.58 0.44 16.85
C LEU A 228 9.69 0.29 15.34
N TYR A 229 8.56 0.38 14.64
CA TYR A 229 8.50 0.35 13.18
C TYR A 229 9.30 1.49 12.57
N ALA A 230 9.08 2.73 13.01
CA ALA A 230 9.81 3.90 12.51
C ALA A 230 11.33 3.75 12.72
N ASP A 231 11.74 3.29 13.90
CA ASP A 231 13.16 3.12 14.23
C ASP A 231 13.81 1.97 13.41
N LEU A 232 13.10 0.86 13.20
CA LEU A 232 13.56 -0.25 12.35
C LEU A 232 13.76 0.21 10.90
N GLN A 233 12.78 0.95 10.35
CA GLN A 233 12.86 1.54 9.02
C GLN A 233 14.04 2.51 8.90
N GLU A 234 14.27 3.36 9.91
CA GLU A 234 15.42 4.28 9.93
C GLU A 234 16.76 3.53 9.86
N LYS A 235 16.84 2.34 10.46
CA LYS A 235 18.04 1.48 10.40
C LYS A 235 18.10 0.61 9.13
N GLY A 236 17.14 0.75 8.23
CA GLY A 236 17.05 0.00 6.98
C GLY A 236 16.54 -1.42 7.14
N VAL A 237 15.99 -1.78 8.31
CA VAL A 237 15.33 -3.08 8.48
C VAL A 237 14.00 -3.05 7.75
N ARG A 238 13.80 -3.99 6.81
CA ARG A 238 12.52 -4.14 6.11
C ARG A 238 11.49 -4.73 7.05
N CYS A 239 10.70 -3.89 7.71
CA CYS A 239 9.67 -4.31 8.66
C CYS A 239 8.26 -3.99 8.15
N TYR A 240 7.29 -4.83 8.51
CA TYR A 240 5.88 -4.70 8.13
C TYR A 240 5.00 -5.02 9.33
N TYR A 241 3.80 -4.44 9.40
CA TYR A 241 2.77 -4.85 10.36
C TYR A 241 1.39 -4.54 9.75
N ALA A 242 0.37 -5.30 10.12
CA ALA A 242 -0.95 -5.11 9.54
C ALA A 242 -1.55 -3.74 9.96
N PRO A 243 -1.92 -2.86 9.01
CA PRO A 243 -2.63 -1.64 9.35
C PRO A 243 -4.06 -1.98 9.79
N HIS A 244 -4.33 -1.73 11.07
CA HIS A 244 -5.63 -1.53 11.72
C HIS A 244 -6.86 -1.86 10.86
N ASP A 245 -7.28 -3.13 10.87
CA ASP A 245 -8.68 -3.59 10.69
C ASP A 245 -8.80 -5.14 10.73
N LEU A 246 -7.97 -5.84 11.51
CA LEU A 246 -8.28 -7.21 11.91
C LEU A 246 -8.96 -7.14 13.28
N PRO A 247 -10.29 -7.30 13.36
CA PRO A 247 -10.98 -7.31 14.64
C PRO A 247 -10.38 -8.39 15.52
N ILE A 248 -10.12 -8.04 16.77
CA ILE A 248 -9.81 -9.01 17.83
C ILE A 248 -10.89 -10.11 17.76
N GLY A 249 -10.51 -11.31 17.34
CA GLY A 249 -11.41 -12.47 17.25
C GLY A 249 -12.15 -12.68 15.91
N ALA A 250 -11.81 -11.99 14.82
CA ALA A 250 -12.33 -12.35 13.51
C ALA A 250 -11.77 -13.72 13.07
N LYS A 251 -12.66 -14.72 12.96
CA LYS A 251 -12.39 -16.08 12.48
C LYS A 251 -12.05 -16.14 10.98
N THR A 252 -11.07 -15.37 10.52
CA THR A 252 -10.51 -15.49 9.16
C THR A 252 -9.01 -15.67 9.29
N ARG A 253 -8.63 -16.88 9.73
CA ARG A 253 -7.28 -17.40 9.97
C ARG A 253 -6.38 -17.70 8.74
N PRO A 254 -6.75 -17.51 7.44
CA PRO A 254 -5.77 -17.71 6.36
C PRO A 254 -4.71 -16.61 6.22
N THR A 255 -5.03 -15.34 6.53
CA THR A 255 -4.20 -14.19 6.12
C THR A 255 -2.95 -13.98 6.97
N LEU A 256 -2.99 -14.21 8.28
CA LEU A 256 -1.82 -14.08 9.16
C LEU A 256 -0.76 -15.16 8.94
N HIS A 257 -1.16 -16.40 8.61
CA HIS A 257 -0.22 -17.48 8.31
C HIS A 257 0.52 -17.22 6.98
N GLU A 258 -0.16 -16.63 6.00
CA GLU A 258 0.48 -16.16 4.76
C GLU A 258 1.45 -15.01 5.04
N GLU A 259 1.10 -14.08 5.92
CA GLU A 259 1.99 -12.99 6.34
C GLU A 259 3.27 -13.51 7.01
N ILE A 260 3.21 -14.48 7.93
CA ILE A 260 4.42 -15.09 8.53
C ILE A 260 5.26 -15.83 7.49
N ARG A 261 4.63 -16.57 6.56
CA ARG A 261 5.36 -17.25 5.47
C ARG A 261 6.10 -16.28 4.57
N ASN A 262 5.51 -15.10 4.35
CA ASN A 262 6.01 -14.09 3.42
C ASN A 262 7.23 -13.31 3.94
N HIS A 263 7.56 -13.42 5.23
CA HIS A 263 8.68 -12.69 5.83
C HIS A 263 9.75 -13.65 6.38
N ASP A 264 10.98 -13.13 6.55
CA ASP A 264 12.09 -13.93 7.06
C ASP A 264 11.99 -14.16 8.58
N LYS A 265 11.53 -13.13 9.33
CA LYS A 265 11.43 -13.12 10.79
C LYS A 265 10.05 -12.60 11.26
N LEU A 266 9.60 -13.07 12.41
CA LEU A 266 8.39 -12.65 13.12
C LEU A 266 8.79 -11.96 14.42
N LEU A 267 8.54 -10.65 14.53
CA LEU A 267 8.66 -9.87 15.75
C LEU A 267 7.33 -9.93 16.50
N LEU A 268 7.27 -10.74 17.56
CA LEU A 268 6.03 -10.95 18.32
C LEU A 268 6.00 -10.08 19.58
N VAL A 269 5.06 -9.12 19.64
CA VAL A 269 4.87 -8.21 20.78
C VAL A 269 3.98 -8.86 21.84
N LEU A 270 4.60 -9.17 22.98
CA LEU A 270 4.04 -9.86 24.13
C LEU A 270 3.74 -8.86 25.26
N SER A 271 2.58 -8.23 25.17
CA SER A 271 1.94 -7.47 26.27
C SER A 271 0.92 -8.34 26.99
N GLU A 272 0.38 -7.85 28.10
CA GLU A 272 -0.78 -8.41 28.80
C GLU A 272 -1.98 -8.60 27.86
N HIS A 273 -2.12 -7.72 26.86
CA HIS A 273 -3.19 -7.80 25.86
C HIS A 273 -2.97 -8.95 24.88
N SER A 274 -1.77 -9.10 24.36
CA SER A 274 -1.42 -10.21 23.46
C SER A 274 -1.48 -11.54 24.22
N VAL A 275 -0.81 -11.66 25.37
CA VAL A 275 -0.66 -12.92 26.12
C VAL A 275 -2.00 -13.49 26.58
N LYS A 276 -3.00 -12.64 26.88
CA LYS A 276 -4.36 -13.09 27.24
C LYS A 276 -5.21 -13.47 26.03
N SER A 277 -4.74 -13.20 24.83
CA SER A 277 -5.45 -13.49 23.61
C SER A 277 -5.13 -14.89 23.09
N GLY A 278 -6.14 -15.61 22.61
CA GLY A 278 -5.97 -16.97 22.09
C GLY A 278 -5.17 -17.05 20.79
N TRP A 279 -4.98 -15.94 20.06
CA TRP A 279 -4.24 -15.96 18.79
C TRP A 279 -2.72 -16.07 18.95
N VAL A 280 -2.17 -15.59 20.08
CA VAL A 280 -0.71 -15.58 20.30
C VAL A 280 -0.15 -17.00 20.36
N GLU A 281 -0.92 -17.92 20.95
CA GLU A 281 -0.56 -19.35 20.99
C GLU A 281 -0.42 -19.92 19.58
N ASP A 282 -1.42 -19.68 18.72
CA ASP A 282 -1.40 -20.14 17.32
C ASP A 282 -0.18 -19.59 16.55
N GLU A 283 0.17 -18.32 16.72
CA GLU A 283 1.33 -17.71 16.05
C GLU A 283 2.66 -18.29 16.52
N VAL A 284 2.80 -18.50 17.83
CA VAL A 284 4.01 -19.08 18.42
C VAL A 284 4.20 -20.51 17.92
N GLU A 285 3.14 -21.31 17.93
CA GLU A 285 3.19 -22.69 17.42
C GLU A 285 3.56 -22.72 15.94
N HIS A 286 2.93 -21.87 15.12
CA HIS A 286 3.23 -21.81 13.69
C HIS A 286 4.66 -21.36 13.39
N ALA A 287 5.17 -20.37 14.14
CA ALA A 287 6.55 -19.93 13.97
C ALA A 287 7.54 -21.06 14.30
N PHE A 288 7.31 -21.82 15.38
CA PHE A 288 8.15 -22.99 15.71
C PHE A 288 8.07 -24.10 14.66
N GLU A 289 6.92 -24.29 14.00
CA GLU A 289 6.80 -25.21 12.87
C GLU A 289 7.64 -24.76 11.67
N LEU A 290 7.53 -23.48 11.28
CA LEU A 290 8.32 -22.90 10.20
C LEU A 290 9.83 -22.98 10.46
N GLU A 291 10.26 -22.83 11.71
CA GLU A 291 11.68 -22.96 12.08
C GLU A 291 12.19 -24.39 11.92
N LYS A 292 11.37 -25.40 12.24
CA LYS A 292 11.71 -26.81 12.00
C LYS A 292 11.82 -27.11 10.50
N GLU A 293 10.97 -26.49 9.69
CA GLU A 293 11.01 -26.63 8.22
C GLU A 293 12.21 -25.90 7.60
N ARG A 294 12.49 -24.68 8.04
CA ARG A 294 13.54 -23.80 7.47
C ARG A 294 14.93 -24.05 8.05
N GLY A 295 15.03 -24.64 9.23
CA GLY A 295 16.29 -24.83 9.95
C GLY A 295 16.93 -23.52 10.44
N THR A 296 16.15 -22.44 10.55
CA THR A 296 16.61 -21.12 10.99
C THR A 296 15.59 -20.52 11.96
N ASP A 297 16.02 -19.66 12.88
CA ASP A 297 15.12 -18.97 13.80
C ASP A 297 14.26 -17.95 13.04
N VAL A 298 12.95 -17.98 13.30
CA VAL A 298 11.92 -17.11 12.72
C VAL A 298 11.29 -16.26 13.82
N LEU A 299 11.09 -16.78 15.03
CA LEU A 299 10.38 -16.08 16.11
C LEU A 299 11.31 -15.21 16.97
N PHE A 300 11.02 -13.91 17.05
CA PHE A 300 11.72 -12.90 17.85
C PHE A 300 10.75 -12.26 18.83
N PRO A 301 10.57 -12.85 20.03
CA PRO A 301 9.61 -12.35 21.01
C PRO A 301 10.13 -11.09 21.71
N ILE A 302 9.26 -10.11 21.88
CA ILE A 302 9.51 -8.86 22.61
C ILE A 302 8.44 -8.73 23.69
N ARG A 303 8.84 -8.44 24.93
CA ARG A 303 7.88 -8.22 26.03
C ARG A 303 7.76 -6.73 26.37
N LEU A 304 6.53 -6.29 26.61
CA LEU A 304 6.21 -4.95 27.12
C LEU A 304 5.93 -4.93 28.62
N ASP A 305 5.66 -6.09 29.21
CA ASP A 305 5.37 -6.25 30.63
C ASP A 305 5.81 -7.65 31.14
N ALA A 306 5.33 -8.03 32.33
CA ALA A 306 5.63 -9.31 32.95
C ALA A 306 4.66 -10.44 32.54
N ALA A 307 3.62 -10.19 31.73
CA ALA A 307 2.55 -11.15 31.49
C ALA A 307 3.06 -12.46 30.89
N VAL A 308 3.96 -12.41 29.90
CA VAL A 308 4.56 -13.63 29.34
C VAL A 308 5.52 -14.30 30.31
N MET A 309 6.10 -13.59 31.27
CA MET A 309 6.96 -14.18 32.29
C MET A 309 6.13 -14.92 33.36
N ASP A 310 4.97 -14.38 33.69
CA ASP A 310 4.07 -14.91 34.73
C ASP A 310 3.08 -15.97 34.20
N SER A 311 2.89 -16.06 32.88
CA SER A 311 1.98 -17.01 32.26
C SER A 311 2.37 -18.47 32.52
N LYS A 312 1.40 -19.30 32.88
CA LYS A 312 1.57 -20.74 33.11
C LYS A 312 1.22 -21.60 31.90
N THR A 313 0.92 -20.99 30.75
CA THR A 313 0.57 -21.71 29.53
C THR A 313 1.79 -22.42 28.92
N GLY A 314 1.54 -23.50 28.18
CA GLY A 314 2.58 -24.31 27.55
C GLY A 314 3.41 -23.51 26.54
N TRP A 315 2.74 -22.77 25.65
CA TRP A 315 3.39 -21.93 24.64
C TRP A 315 4.30 -20.86 25.27
N ALA A 316 3.87 -20.20 26.35
CA ALA A 316 4.67 -19.16 27.01
C ALA A 316 5.93 -19.78 27.66
N SER A 317 5.80 -20.98 28.22
CA SER A 317 6.94 -21.74 28.72
C SER A 317 7.92 -22.10 27.59
N SER A 318 7.42 -22.50 26.43
CA SER A 318 8.25 -22.80 25.25
C SER A 318 9.00 -21.57 24.77
N VAL A 319 8.34 -20.41 24.67
CA VAL A 319 9.00 -19.15 24.29
C VAL A 319 10.10 -18.78 25.28
N ARG A 320 9.83 -18.82 26.60
CA ARG A 320 10.83 -18.48 27.63
C ARG A 320 12.06 -19.40 27.65
N THR A 321 11.87 -20.67 27.28
CA THR A 321 12.94 -21.67 27.32
C THR A 321 13.75 -21.73 26.04
N GLN A 322 13.12 -21.43 24.89
CA GLN A 322 13.74 -21.58 23.57
C GLN A 322 14.17 -20.25 22.96
N ARG A 323 13.67 -19.11 23.42
CA ARG A 323 13.95 -17.80 22.81
C ARG A 323 14.48 -16.79 23.81
N ASN A 324 15.33 -15.90 23.30
CA ASN A 324 15.73 -14.69 24.01
C ASN A 324 14.62 -13.64 23.82
N ILE A 325 13.94 -13.27 24.91
CA ILE A 325 12.86 -12.28 24.87
C ILE A 325 13.45 -10.87 25.00
N GLY A 326 13.24 -10.03 23.99
CA GLY A 326 13.61 -8.61 24.04
C GLY A 326 12.82 -7.88 25.12
N ASP A 327 13.51 -7.31 26.11
CA ASP A 327 12.87 -6.67 27.26
C ASP A 327 12.62 -5.17 27.04
N PHE A 328 11.46 -4.84 26.48
CA PHE A 328 11.05 -3.46 26.22
C PHE A 328 10.14 -2.91 27.33
N THR A 329 10.16 -3.47 28.55
CA THR A 329 9.32 -2.99 29.67
C THR A 329 9.55 -1.52 30.07
N LYS A 330 10.69 -0.94 29.69
CA LYS A 330 11.09 0.45 29.94
C LYS A 330 11.25 1.23 28.63
N TRP A 331 10.46 0.93 27.61
CA TRP A 331 10.60 1.51 26.27
C TRP A 331 10.41 3.04 26.24
N GLU A 332 9.71 3.63 27.20
CA GLU A 332 9.57 5.08 27.35
C GLU A 332 10.88 5.77 27.84
N GLU A 333 11.80 5.01 28.43
CA GLU A 333 13.13 5.49 28.83
C GLU A 333 14.10 5.34 27.64
N GLN A 334 14.49 6.47 27.01
CA GLN A 334 15.29 6.47 25.78
C GLN A 334 16.55 5.58 25.84
N ASP A 335 17.33 5.66 26.93
CA ASP A 335 18.55 4.87 27.09
C ASP A 335 18.27 3.36 27.23
N ALA A 336 17.20 3.00 27.94
CA ALA A 336 16.80 1.61 28.11
C ALA A 336 16.31 1.01 26.78
N TYR A 337 15.48 1.77 26.06
CA TYR A 337 15.01 1.41 24.72
C TYR A 337 16.16 1.18 23.75
N GLN A 338 17.08 2.15 23.60
CA GLN A 338 18.16 2.07 22.63
C GLN A 338 19.12 0.90 22.90
N LYS A 339 19.33 0.55 24.17
CA LYS A 339 20.14 -0.62 24.55
C LYS A 339 19.53 -1.93 24.07
N VAL A 340 18.23 -2.10 24.23
CA VAL A 340 17.51 -3.33 23.85
C VAL A 340 17.30 -3.36 22.33
N PHE A 341 16.95 -2.23 21.73
CA PHE A 341 16.84 -2.06 20.29
C PHE A 341 18.13 -2.40 19.55
N SER A 342 19.29 -1.95 20.04
CA SER A 342 20.59 -2.29 19.46
C SER A 342 20.89 -3.80 19.51
N ARG A 343 20.36 -4.53 20.50
CA ARG A 343 20.48 -5.99 20.57
C ARG A 343 19.54 -6.64 19.57
N LEU A 344 18.30 -6.16 19.48
CA LEU A 344 17.32 -6.62 18.50
C LEU A 344 17.87 -6.52 17.07
N LEU A 345 18.48 -5.38 16.72
CA LEU A 345 19.12 -5.22 15.40
C LEU A 345 20.19 -6.28 15.14
N LYS A 346 21.02 -6.62 16.12
CA LYS A 346 22.04 -7.67 15.96
C LYS A 346 21.40 -9.03 15.70
N ASP A 347 20.33 -9.33 16.41
CA ASP A 347 19.58 -10.58 16.29
C ASP A 347 18.86 -10.67 14.92
N LEU A 348 18.56 -9.53 14.29
CA LEU A 348 17.96 -9.44 12.96
C LEU A 348 18.98 -9.42 11.81
N LYS A 349 20.30 -9.43 12.06
CA LYS A 349 21.31 -9.44 10.98
C LYS A 349 21.34 -10.77 10.20
N GLN A 350 21.58 -10.71 8.88
CA GLN A 350 21.65 -11.83 7.93
C GLN A 350 22.87 -12.71 8.11
#